data_AF-A0A1T5LCA9-F1
#
_entry.id   AF-A0A1T5LCA9-F1
#
_cell.length_a   1.000
_cell.length_b   1.000
_cell.length_c   1.000
_cell.angle_alpha   90.00
_cell.angle_beta   90.00
_cell.angle_gamma   90.00
#
_symmetry.space_group_name_H-M   'P 1'
#
loop_
_entity.id
_entity.type
_entity.pdbx_description
1 polymer ?
#
loop_
_entity_poly.entity_id
_entity_poly.type
_entity_poly.pdbx_seq_one_letter_code
_entity_poly.pdbx_strand_id
1 'polypeptide(L)' 'MMAKRKTKSTKPILNRIKEVLEEQGKTQTWLAEKLDKDFVTVTRYVNNHRQPSLETLFEIGRVLRVNPKDLINY' A
#
# COMPACT_ATOMS: atom_id res chain seq x y z
N MET A 1 16.91 -11.82 25.21
CA MET A 1 16.22 -11.71 23.89
C MET A 1 15.57 -10.33 23.81
N MET A 2 16.09 -9.44 22.97
CA MET A 2 15.55 -8.08 22.85
C MET A 2 14.33 -8.08 21.94
N ALA A 3 13.13 -8.01 22.53
CA ALA A 3 11.92 -7.67 21.80
C ALA A 3 12.07 -6.23 21.27
N LYS A 4 12.30 -6.09 19.96
CA LYS A 4 12.29 -4.78 19.29
C LYS A 4 10.88 -4.20 19.43
N ARG A 5 10.69 -3.27 20.38
CA ARG A 5 9.49 -2.43 20.49
C ARG A 5 9.35 -1.65 19.18
N LYS A 6 8.35 -1.99 18.36
CA LYS A 6 7.94 -1.14 17.23
C LYS A 6 7.35 0.13 17.84
N THR A 7 8.09 1.23 17.76
CA THR A 7 7.58 2.56 18.10
C THR A 7 6.38 2.85 17.18
N LYS A 8 5.19 3.08 17.74
CA LYS A 8 4.02 3.49 16.97
C LYS A 8 4.32 4.89 16.41
N SER A 9 4.63 4.97 15.12
CA SER A 9 4.76 6.24 14.41
C SER A 9 3.41 6.96 14.45
N THR A 10 3.41 8.22 14.88
CA THR A 10 2.25 9.14 14.90
C THR A 10 1.92 9.71 13.51
N LYS A 11 2.48 9.15 12.43
CA LYS A 11 2.27 9.64 11.08
C LYS A 11 0.84 9.31 10.62
N PRO A 12 0.09 10.27 10.05
CA PRO A 12 -1.24 10.01 9.53
C PRO A 12 -1.19 8.95 8.42
N ILE A 13 -2.15 8.02 8.45
CA ILE A 13 -2.33 6.99 7.43
C ILE A 13 -3.03 7.65 6.25
N LEU A 14 -2.27 7.93 5.18
CA LEU A 14 -2.78 8.67 4.02
C LEU A 14 -3.42 7.76 2.97
N ASN A 15 -2.96 6.51 2.88
CA ASN A 15 -3.50 5.52 1.95
C ASN A 15 -4.04 4.27 2.67
N ARG A 16 -5.06 3.65 2.05
CA ARG A 16 -5.71 2.41 2.49
C ARG A 16 -5.46 1.23 1.55
N ILE A 17 -4.30 1.22 0.86
CA ILE A 17 -3.95 0.15 -0.09
C ILE A 17 -3.94 -1.21 0.61
N LYS A 18 -3.46 -1.26 1.86
CA LYS A 18 -3.44 -2.49 2.65
C LYS A 18 -4.84 -3.06 2.85
N GLU A 19 -5.78 -2.22 3.27
CA GLU A 19 -7.16 -2.61 3.54
C GLU A 19 -7.81 -3.13 2.25
N VAL A 20 -7.65 -2.42 1.12
CA VAL A 20 -8.21 -2.85 -0.17
C VAL A 20 -7.60 -4.18 -0.65
N LEU A 21 -6.31 -4.42 -0.39
CA LEU A 21 -5.70 -5.73 -0.69
C LEU A 21 -6.30 -6.85 0.17
N GLU A 22 -6.51 -6.60 1.46
CA GLU A 22 -7.13 -7.54 2.40
C GLU A 22 -8.59 -7.81 2.02
N GLU A 23 -9.37 -6.77 1.71
CA GLU A 23 -10.77 -6.87 1.23
C GLU A 23 -10.90 -7.72 -0.04
N GLN A 24 -9.90 -7.65 -0.93
CA GLN A 24 -9.88 -8.40 -2.18
C GLN A 24 -9.14 -9.75 -2.09
N GLY A 25 -8.61 -10.13 -0.92
CA GLY A 25 -7.85 -11.36 -0.73
C GLY A 25 -6.55 -11.43 -1.54
N LYS A 26 -5.95 -10.27 -1.86
CA LYS A 26 -4.74 -10.16 -2.69
C LYS A 26 -3.49 -9.96 -1.84
N THR A 27 -2.37 -10.52 -2.30
CA THR A 27 -1.09 -10.39 -1.60
C THR A 27 -0.30 -9.17 -2.10
N GLN A 28 0.66 -8.72 -1.28
CA GLN A 28 1.61 -7.66 -1.69
C GLN A 28 2.49 -8.13 -2.86
N THR A 29 2.80 -9.42 -2.93
CA THR A 29 3.54 -10.04 -4.04
C THR A 29 2.76 -9.92 -5.33
N TRP A 30 1.46 -10.22 -5.29
CA TRP A 30 0.57 -10.08 -6.44
C TRP A 30 0.53 -8.63 -6.95
N LEU A 31 0.45 -7.65 -6.05
CA LEU A 31 0.45 -6.24 -6.45
C LEU A 31 1.81 -5.81 -7.04
N ALA A 32 2.92 -6.31 -6.50
CA ALA A 32 4.26 -6.06 -7.03
C ALA A 32 4.43 -6.60 -8.46
N GLU A 33 3.98 -7.82 -8.71
CA GLU A 33 3.98 -8.44 -10.04
C GLU A 33 3.11 -7.64 -11.04
N LYS A 34 1.96 -7.12 -10.59
CA LYS A 34 1.06 -6.35 -11.48
C LYS A 34 1.52 -4.93 -11.76
N LEU A 35 2.32 -4.34 -10.89
CA LEU A 35 2.88 -2.99 -11.07
C LEU A 35 4.25 -3.02 -11.75
N ASP A 36 4.83 -4.20 -11.98
CA ASP A 36 6.21 -4.36 -12.42
C ASP A 36 7.20 -3.60 -11.51
N LYS A 37 6.99 -3.71 -10.18
CA LYS A 37 7.80 -3.01 -9.16
C LYS A 37 8.35 -3.99 -8.15
N ASP A 38 9.52 -3.66 -7.61
CA ASP A 38 10.10 -4.38 -6.49
C ASP A 38 9.13 -4.55 -5.32
N PHE A 39 9.11 -5.76 -4.76
CA PHE A 39 8.29 -6.11 -3.61
C PHE A 39 8.50 -5.15 -2.43
N VAL A 40 9.77 -4.73 -2.20
CA VAL A 40 10.14 -3.78 -1.15
C VAL A 40 9.46 -2.42 -1.37
N THR A 41 9.36 -1.97 -2.62
CA THR A 41 8.71 -0.70 -2.98
C THR A 41 7.21 -0.76 -2.69
N VAL A 42 6.54 -1.84 -3.10
CA VAL A 42 5.12 -2.05 -2.81
C VAL A 42 4.87 -2.16 -1.30
N THR A 43 5.72 -2.89 -0.58
CA THR A 43 5.65 -3.03 0.88
C THR A 43 5.73 -1.68 1.58
N ARG A 44 6.56 -0.75 1.07
CA ARG A 44 6.65 0.61 1.61
C ARG A 44 5.38 1.42 1.38
N TYR A 45 4.69 1.23 0.25
CA TYR A 45 3.39 1.88 -0.02
C TYR A 45 2.31 1.35 0.91
N VAL A 46 2.19 0.02 0.98
CA VAL A 46 1.16 -0.70 1.76
C VAL A 46 1.28 -0.39 3.26
N ASN A 47 2.51 -0.32 3.79
CA ASN A 47 2.74 0.02 5.20
C ASN A 47 2.83 1.53 5.47
N ASN A 48 2.47 2.39 4.49
CA ASN A 48 2.52 3.84 4.62
C ASN A 48 3.92 4.42 4.98
N HIS A 49 4.99 3.65 4.80
CA HIS A 49 6.37 4.13 4.97
C HIS A 49 6.74 5.15 3.90
N ARG A 50 6.27 4.93 2.67
CA ARG A 50 6.38 5.84 1.53
C ARG A 50 5.00 5.99 0.91
N GLN A 51 4.65 7.20 0.45
CA GLN A 51 3.44 7.38 -0.32
C GLN A 51 3.71 7.08 -1.81
N PRO A 52 2.79 6.41 -2.51
CA PRO A 52 2.86 6.31 -3.96
C PRO A 52 2.71 7.71 -4.58
N SER A 53 3.34 7.93 -5.74
CA SER A 53 3.03 9.11 -6.54
C SER A 53 1.58 9.02 -7.02
N LEU A 54 1.04 10.14 -7.52
CA LEU A 54 -0.30 10.15 -8.10
C LEU A 54 -0.42 9.11 -9.22
N GLU A 55 0.57 9.06 -10.12
CA GLU A 55 0.63 8.07 -11.21
C GLU A 55 0.54 6.63 -10.69
N THR A 56 1.37 6.26 -9.71
CA THR A 56 1.34 4.92 -9.12
C THR A 56 0.03 4.63 -8.38
N LEU A 57 -0.61 5.62 -7.76
CA LEU A 57 -1.93 5.45 -7.16
C LEU A 57 -2.99 5.12 -8.22
N PHE A 58 -2.96 5.79 -9.37
CA PHE A 58 -3.83 5.47 -10.50
C PHE A 58 -3.55 4.07 -11.08
N GLU A 59 -2.28 3.67 -11.19
CA GLU A 59 -1.91 2.32 -11.60
C GLU A 59 -2.45 1.27 -10.62
N ILE A 60 -2.29 1.48 -9.31
CA ILE A 60 -2.82 0.61 -8.26
C ILE A 60 -4.35 0.52 -8.35
N GLY A 61 -5.03 1.65 -8.51
CA GLY A 61 -6.49 1.69 -8.69
C GLY A 61 -6.95 0.89 -9.91
N ARG A 62 -6.24 1.02 -11.04
CA ARG A 62 -6.49 0.25 -12.26
C ARG A 62 -6.31 -1.25 -12.03
N VAL A 63 -5.21 -1.65 -11.40
CA VAL A 63 -4.88 -3.06 -11.11
C VAL A 63 -5.87 -3.68 -10.12
N LEU A 64 -6.28 -2.94 -9.10
CA LEU A 64 -7.24 -3.38 -8.09
C LEU A 64 -8.69 -3.20 -8.53
N ARG A 65 -8.95 -2.55 -9.67
CA ARG A 65 -10.28 -2.20 -10.19
C ARG A 65 -11.11 -1.40 -9.18
N VAL A 66 -10.47 -0.44 -8.51
CA VAL A 66 -11.10 0.50 -7.56
C VAL A 66 -10.85 1.93 -8.01
N ASN A 67 -11.66 2.88 -7.54
CA ASN A 67 -11.37 4.29 -7.79
C ASN A 67 -10.09 4.67 -7.02
N PRO A 68 -9.15 5.43 -7.59
CA PRO A 68 -7.99 5.94 -6.85
C PRO A 68 -8.39 6.77 -5.61
N LYS A 69 -9.58 7.38 -5.61
CA LYS A 69 -10.16 8.02 -4.42
C LYS A 69 -10.47 7.04 -3.29
N ASP A 70 -10.81 5.79 -3.62
CA ASP A 70 -11.06 4.76 -2.61
C ASP A 70 -9.76 4.26 -1.97
N LEU A 71 -8.59 4.66 -2.49
CA LEU A 71 -7.28 4.30 -1.94
C LEU A 71 -6.73 5.34 -0.96
N ILE A 72 -7.40 6.48 -0.80
CA ILE A 72 -7.00 7.58 0.09
C ILE A 72 -7.99 7.73 1.26
N ASN A 73 -7.51 8.27 2.38
CA ASN A 73 -8.30 8.45 3.61
C ASN A 73 -8.77 9.90 3.84
N TYR A 74 -8.90 10.70 2.78
CA TYR A 74 -9.28 12.13 2.83
C TYR A 74 -10.42 12.46 1.89
#